data_AF-A0A5Q2NR97-F1
#
_entry.id   AF-A0A5Q2NR97-F1
#
_cell.length_a   1.000
_cell.length_b   1.000
_cell.length_c   1.000
_cell.angle_alpha   90.00
_cell.angle_beta   90.00
_cell.angle_gamma   90.00
#
_symmetry.space_group_name_H-M   'P 1'
#
loop_
_entity.id
_entity.type
_entity.pdbx_description
1 polymer ?
#
loop_
_entity_poly.entity_id
_entity_poly.type
_entity_poly.pdbx_seq_one_letter_code
_entity_poly.pdbx_strand_id
1 'polypeptide(L)'
;MRKTLRAAGIAAVLCLIWPLASAHAATTFESNYTYDAWGNVKRSPPAFELVDTLDSRDMEPIKVGSFDDVFVSEDRIFVADATESRISVFDAQLRFAASIKLIRDGAGKIMVSEATGKQLMLTNPEGVFYSEASEELYIADTGAERIVVLDGMTYAFKRTIESPENRVGATPFKPSKLVVDKNGKISIVVQGSYEGIIEIQPDGSFSRYFGLNKPRVDLADFFWKSLASSQQKEKMKKLFAPSFNNISIDAEGLIYATTFDPSAQNKVFRFNSKGENILVQNGYFPVMGDLTRVTGQESQFVDIAVSDYGVYALLDKTMGRVFLYNFEGDIMNVFNSIGNLKGNVKEPTSIAWFGDRLILLDRQFGSASVFQPTEFGAAALEAEKQYFNGNWKAAGEAYLDTLERNANYDIAYTGVGRNLLMQDEFDEAMYYTKLGNSRGYYSQAFAEHRNLFIQHHFLWFVLVFVAFAALLFYSEYRYNRKTG
;
A
#
# COMPACT_ATOMS: atom_id res chain seq x y z
N MET A 1 -42.02 11.77 55.52
CA MET A 1 -42.17 10.73 54.48
C MET A 1 -42.97 11.15 53.24
N ARG A 2 -44.10 11.87 53.32
CA ARG A 2 -44.89 12.24 52.12
C ARG A 2 -44.25 13.25 51.15
N LYS A 3 -43.33 14.13 51.62
CA LYS A 3 -42.64 15.11 50.76
C LYS A 3 -41.42 14.53 50.02
N THR A 4 -40.73 13.56 50.62
CA THR A 4 -39.57 12.89 50.00
C THR A 4 -39.98 11.89 48.93
N LEU A 5 -41.12 11.20 49.09
CA LEU A 5 -41.68 10.32 48.04
C LEU A 5 -42.20 11.09 46.81
N ARG A 6 -42.68 12.33 46.97
CA ARG A 6 -43.14 13.15 45.83
C ARG A 6 -41.97 13.69 44.99
N ALA A 7 -40.85 14.05 45.62
CA ALA A 7 -39.65 14.47 44.91
C ALA A 7 -39.00 13.30 44.14
N ALA A 8 -38.98 12.10 44.73
CA ALA A 8 -38.47 10.90 44.06
C ALA A 8 -39.34 10.47 42.86
N GLY A 9 -40.67 10.60 42.97
CA GLY A 9 -41.59 10.29 41.88
C GLY A 9 -41.50 11.26 40.70
N ILE A 10 -41.28 12.55 40.95
CA ILE A 10 -41.14 13.57 39.89
C ILE A 10 -39.79 13.43 39.17
N ALA A 11 -38.70 13.09 39.90
CA ALA A 11 -37.40 12.81 39.28
C ALA A 11 -37.42 11.53 38.42
N ALA A 12 -38.10 10.47 38.87
CA ALA A 12 -38.23 9.23 38.11
C ALA A 12 -39.06 9.39 36.83
N VAL A 13 -40.09 10.24 36.86
CA VAL A 13 -40.91 10.55 35.68
C VAL A 13 -40.16 11.47 34.71
N LEU A 14 -39.37 12.44 35.18
CA LEU A 14 -38.53 13.27 34.30
C LEU A 14 -37.42 12.49 33.59
N CYS A 15 -36.88 11.43 34.20
CA CYS A 15 -35.91 10.53 33.53
C CYS A 15 -36.56 9.59 32.49
N LEU A 16 -37.88 9.38 32.53
CA LEU A 16 -38.60 8.48 31.62
C LEU A 16 -39.22 9.19 30.39
N ILE A 17 -39.18 10.53 30.35
CA ILE A 17 -39.73 11.33 29.23
C ILE A 17 -38.61 11.83 28.30
N TRP A 18 -37.33 11.62 28.64
CA TRP A 18 -36.30 11.70 27.62
C TRP A 18 -36.44 10.47 26.72
N PRO A 19 -36.39 10.62 25.38
CA PRO A 19 -36.19 9.47 24.53
C PRO A 19 -34.92 8.79 25.05
N LEU A 20 -35.01 7.51 25.37
CA LEU A 20 -33.86 6.60 25.35
C LEU A 20 -33.36 6.59 23.91
N ALA A 21 -32.73 7.69 23.51
CA ALA A 21 -31.73 7.64 22.48
C ALA A 21 -30.62 6.79 23.09
N SER A 22 -30.66 5.51 22.79
CA SER A 22 -29.44 4.73 22.66
C SER A 22 -28.63 5.36 21.52
N ALA A 23 -28.05 6.53 21.78
CA ALA A 23 -26.91 7.00 21.03
C ALA A 23 -25.76 6.10 21.45
N HIS A 24 -25.64 4.95 20.79
CA HIS A 24 -24.33 4.36 20.61
C HIS A 24 -23.56 5.35 19.73
N ALA A 25 -22.91 6.34 20.36
CA ALA A 25 -21.77 7.03 19.75
C ALA A 25 -20.57 6.07 19.75
N ALA A 26 -20.76 4.88 19.18
CA ALA A 26 -19.71 3.96 18.84
C ALA A 26 -19.47 4.16 17.34
N THR A 27 -18.26 4.58 17.02
CA THR A 27 -17.66 4.56 15.68
C THR A 27 -18.23 5.52 14.63
N THR A 28 -18.33 6.82 14.91
CA THR A 28 -17.89 7.77 13.87
C THR A 28 -16.38 7.86 13.99
N PHE A 29 -15.67 6.95 13.32
CA PHE A 29 -14.25 7.18 13.06
C PHE A 29 -14.21 8.48 12.25
N GLU A 30 -13.61 9.52 12.83
CA GLU A 30 -13.18 10.63 12.00
C GLU A 30 -12.22 10.06 10.96
N SER A 31 -12.45 10.41 9.70
CA SER A 31 -11.76 9.85 8.55
C SER A 31 -10.35 10.42 8.39
N ASN A 32 -9.66 10.78 9.47
CA ASN A 32 -8.28 11.29 9.51
C ASN A 32 -7.62 10.91 10.85
N TYR A 33 -6.75 9.90 10.84
CA TYR A 33 -6.12 9.40 12.06
C TYR A 33 -4.84 8.62 11.79
N THR A 34 -4.12 8.30 12.87
CA THR A 34 -2.96 7.40 12.93
C THR A 34 -3.12 6.43 14.10
N TYR A 35 -2.14 5.55 14.29
CA TYR A 35 -2.06 4.66 15.44
C TYR A 35 -0.82 4.98 16.28
N ASP A 36 -1.00 4.99 17.61
CA ASP A 36 0.14 4.98 18.53
C ASP A 36 0.74 3.56 18.64
N ALA A 37 1.87 3.44 19.35
CA ALA A 37 2.56 2.16 19.56
C ALA A 37 1.71 1.07 20.28
N TRP A 38 0.63 1.46 20.96
CA TRP A 38 -0.31 0.53 21.60
C TRP A 38 -1.50 0.19 20.69
N GLY A 39 -1.57 0.83 19.53
CA GLY A 39 -2.62 0.68 18.52
C GLY A 39 -3.92 1.34 18.94
N ASN A 40 -3.85 2.38 19.76
CA ASN A 40 -4.97 3.29 19.94
C ASN A 40 -5.03 4.26 18.78
N VAL A 41 -6.24 4.57 18.34
CA VAL A 41 -6.46 5.58 17.31
C VAL A 41 -6.12 6.96 17.86
N LYS A 42 -5.27 7.68 17.14
CA LYS A 42 -4.95 9.09 17.40
C LYS A 42 -5.51 9.93 16.28
N ARG A 43 -6.34 10.91 16.65
CA ARG A 43 -6.83 11.89 15.67
C ARG A 43 -5.64 12.67 15.12
N SER A 44 -5.65 12.86 13.81
CA SER A 44 -4.63 13.61 13.10
C SER A 44 -5.30 14.75 12.35
N PRO A 45 -4.64 15.90 12.16
CA PRO A 45 -4.98 16.79 11.07
C PRO A 45 -5.05 16.01 9.75
N PRO A 46 -5.91 16.43 8.80
CA PRO A 46 -5.99 15.79 7.49
C PRO A 46 -4.65 15.92 6.78
N ALA A 47 -4.07 14.80 6.34
CA ALA A 47 -2.87 14.82 5.50
C ALA A 47 -3.22 15.17 4.05
N PHE A 48 -4.44 14.83 3.62
CA PHE A 48 -4.94 15.10 2.28
C PHE A 48 -6.32 15.76 2.34
N GLU A 49 -6.58 16.62 1.37
CA GLU A 49 -7.87 17.29 1.20
C GLU A 49 -8.36 17.16 -0.24
N LEU A 50 -9.67 17.05 -0.42
CA LEU A 50 -10.29 16.97 -1.73
C LEU A 50 -10.24 18.33 -2.43
N VAL A 51 -9.68 18.36 -3.63
CA VAL A 51 -9.59 19.58 -4.44
C VAL A 51 -10.36 19.53 -5.75
N ASP A 52 -10.53 18.34 -6.32
CA ASP A 52 -11.22 18.19 -7.59
C ASP A 52 -12.00 16.88 -7.68
N THR A 53 -12.93 16.80 -8.62
CA THR A 53 -13.68 15.58 -8.91
C THR A 53 -14.02 15.54 -10.38
N LEU A 54 -13.51 14.51 -11.08
CA LEU A 54 -13.90 14.20 -12.44
C LEU A 54 -15.12 13.29 -12.43
N ASP A 55 -16.11 13.61 -13.25
CA ASP A 55 -17.24 12.73 -13.52
C ASP A 55 -17.72 12.86 -14.97
N SER A 56 -18.88 12.28 -15.26
CA SER A 56 -19.50 12.31 -16.58
C SER A 56 -19.59 13.69 -17.24
N ARG A 57 -19.69 14.76 -16.45
CA ARG A 57 -19.83 16.15 -16.94
C ARG A 57 -18.53 16.66 -17.57
N ASP A 58 -17.40 16.21 -17.06
CA ASP A 58 -16.06 16.58 -17.57
C ASP A 58 -15.69 15.82 -18.84
N MET A 59 -16.54 14.86 -19.23
CA MET A 59 -16.31 13.96 -20.35
C MET A 59 -17.38 14.15 -21.44
N GLU A 60 -18.20 15.20 -21.41
CA GLU A 60 -19.18 15.43 -22.46
C GLU A 60 -18.52 15.60 -23.85
N PRO A 61 -19.07 15.03 -24.94
CA PRO A 61 -20.36 14.34 -25.03
C PRO A 61 -20.28 12.81 -24.85
N ILE A 62 -19.18 12.25 -24.35
CA ILE A 62 -19.06 10.79 -24.21
C ILE A 62 -19.83 10.27 -22.99
N LYS A 63 -20.54 9.17 -23.20
CA LYS A 63 -21.18 8.44 -22.10
C LYS A 63 -20.10 7.78 -21.24
N VAL A 64 -20.25 7.94 -19.93
CA VAL A 64 -19.43 7.31 -18.89
C VAL A 64 -20.30 6.29 -18.16
N GLY A 65 -19.79 5.08 -17.99
CA GLY A 65 -20.48 3.98 -17.32
C GLY A 65 -19.87 3.64 -15.96
N SER A 66 -18.54 3.53 -15.90
CA SER A 66 -17.80 3.23 -14.68
C SER A 66 -16.37 3.80 -14.69
N PHE A 67 -15.76 3.81 -13.51
CA PHE A 67 -14.35 4.14 -13.29
C PHE A 67 -13.70 2.91 -12.64
N ASP A 68 -12.94 2.13 -13.41
CA ASP A 68 -12.48 0.79 -13.01
C ASP A 68 -10.97 0.68 -12.75
N ASP A 69 -10.18 1.50 -13.45
CA ASP A 69 -8.73 1.57 -13.29
C ASP A 69 -8.21 2.94 -13.67
N VAL A 70 -7.15 3.40 -13.00
CA VAL A 70 -6.43 4.62 -13.38
C VAL A 70 -4.94 4.37 -13.46
N PHE A 71 -4.33 4.88 -14.53
CA PHE A 71 -2.89 5.02 -14.64
C PHE A 71 -2.54 6.48 -14.90
N VAL A 72 -1.50 6.98 -14.23
CA VAL A 72 -1.03 8.35 -14.37
C VAL A 72 0.40 8.31 -14.92
N SER A 73 0.60 8.86 -16.12
CA SER A 73 1.92 9.16 -16.69
C SER A 73 2.38 10.55 -16.25
N GLU A 74 3.56 10.98 -16.72
CA GLU A 74 4.05 12.35 -16.42
C GLU A 74 3.08 13.45 -16.89
N ASP A 75 2.40 13.23 -18.02
CA ASP A 75 1.63 14.25 -18.72
C ASP A 75 0.13 13.94 -18.88
N ARG A 76 -0.28 12.69 -18.65
CA ARG A 76 -1.61 12.18 -18.98
C ARG A 76 -2.13 11.23 -17.92
N ILE A 77 -3.45 11.11 -17.90
CA ILE A 77 -4.18 10.21 -17.02
C ILE A 77 -5.06 9.33 -17.90
N PHE A 78 -4.95 8.03 -17.71
CA PHE A 78 -5.72 7.03 -18.42
C PHE A 78 -6.72 6.41 -17.44
N VAL A 79 -7.99 6.43 -17.80
CA VAL A 79 -9.08 5.87 -17.00
C VAL A 79 -9.78 4.77 -17.79
N ALA A 80 -9.83 3.57 -17.24
CA ALA A 80 -10.61 2.47 -17.80
C ALA A 80 -12.08 2.56 -17.36
N ASP A 81 -12.97 2.46 -18.35
CA ASP A 81 -14.42 2.33 -18.16
C ASP A 81 -14.85 0.99 -18.75
N ALA A 82 -14.93 -0.01 -17.88
CA ALA A 82 -15.31 -1.37 -18.25
C ALA A 82 -16.75 -1.43 -18.74
N THR A 83 -17.65 -0.62 -18.21
CA THR A 83 -19.08 -0.64 -18.55
C THR A 83 -19.33 -0.13 -19.97
N GLU A 84 -18.64 0.94 -20.38
CA GLU A 84 -18.76 1.51 -21.72
C GLU A 84 -17.70 0.98 -22.70
N SER A 85 -16.85 0.06 -22.26
CA SER A 85 -15.76 -0.55 -23.04
C SER A 85 -14.83 0.50 -23.67
N ARG A 86 -14.25 1.37 -22.86
CA ARG A 86 -13.36 2.43 -23.35
C ARG A 86 -12.23 2.75 -22.38
N ILE A 87 -11.17 3.35 -22.92
CA ILE A 87 -10.18 4.10 -22.13
C ILE A 87 -10.38 5.58 -22.41
N SER A 88 -10.45 6.39 -21.37
CA SER A 88 -10.51 7.85 -21.47
C SER A 88 -9.16 8.43 -21.09
N VAL A 89 -8.69 9.42 -21.85
CA VAL A 89 -7.41 10.08 -21.64
C VAL A 89 -7.67 11.52 -21.23
N PHE A 90 -7.01 11.95 -20.16
CA PHE A 90 -6.97 13.33 -19.71
C PHE A 90 -5.54 13.84 -19.72
N ASP A 91 -5.36 15.16 -19.79
CA ASP A 91 -4.05 15.78 -19.55
C ASP A 91 -3.78 16.00 -18.05
N ALA A 92 -2.58 16.49 -17.73
CA ALA A 92 -2.17 16.85 -16.37
C ALA A 92 -2.96 18.01 -15.73
N GLN A 93 -3.90 18.62 -16.45
CA GLN A 93 -4.86 19.60 -15.90
C GLN A 93 -6.27 18.99 -15.79
N LEU A 94 -6.39 17.66 -15.89
CA LEU A 94 -7.64 16.91 -15.83
C LEU A 94 -8.61 17.22 -16.98
N ARG A 95 -8.13 17.80 -18.08
CA ARG A 95 -8.97 18.09 -19.25
C ARG A 95 -9.06 16.85 -20.13
N PHE A 96 -10.28 16.50 -20.54
CA PHE A 96 -10.51 15.38 -21.44
C PHE A 96 -9.83 15.59 -22.79
N ALA A 97 -9.01 14.61 -23.19
CA ALA A 97 -8.19 14.66 -24.40
C ALA A 97 -8.62 13.64 -25.46
N ALA A 98 -8.93 12.40 -25.06
CA ALA A 98 -9.30 11.34 -26.01
C ALA A 98 -10.19 10.26 -25.38
N SER A 99 -10.93 9.54 -26.23
CA SER A 99 -11.63 8.30 -25.86
C SER A 99 -11.35 7.20 -26.86
N ILE A 100 -10.87 6.07 -26.34
CA ILE A 100 -10.43 4.90 -27.10
C ILE A 100 -11.45 3.79 -26.86
N LYS A 101 -12.22 3.45 -27.89
CA LYS A 101 -13.22 2.35 -27.86
C LYS A 101 -13.06 1.45 -29.08
N LEU A 102 -13.02 2.07 -30.26
CA LEU A 102 -12.67 1.42 -31.51
C LEU A 102 -11.16 1.53 -31.73
N ILE A 103 -10.53 0.40 -32.02
CA ILE A 103 -9.08 0.35 -32.26
C ILE A 103 -8.81 0.71 -33.73
N ARG A 104 -7.82 1.57 -33.97
CA ARG A 104 -7.51 2.13 -35.29
C ARG A 104 -6.04 1.91 -35.64
N ASP A 105 -5.71 1.80 -36.92
CA ASP A 105 -4.32 1.80 -37.40
C ASP A 105 -3.72 3.22 -37.40
N GLY A 106 -2.44 3.33 -37.79
CA GLY A 106 -1.73 4.62 -37.90
C GLY A 106 -2.29 5.56 -38.98
N ALA A 107 -3.16 5.08 -39.88
CA ALA A 107 -3.88 5.91 -40.84
C ALA A 107 -5.28 6.31 -40.34
N GLY A 108 -5.66 5.90 -39.12
CA GLY A 108 -6.96 6.20 -38.50
C GLY A 108 -8.09 5.27 -38.94
N LYS A 109 -7.82 4.23 -39.74
CA LYS A 109 -8.82 3.25 -40.17
C LYS A 109 -9.11 2.27 -39.04
N ILE A 110 -10.39 1.93 -38.85
CA ILE A 110 -10.81 0.96 -37.84
C ILE A 110 -10.21 -0.40 -38.16
N MET A 111 -9.47 -0.96 -37.21
CA MET A 111 -8.92 -2.30 -37.31
C MET A 111 -10.04 -3.33 -37.35
N VAL A 112 -9.83 -4.41 -38.11
CA VAL A 112 -10.79 -5.51 -38.23
C VAL A 112 -10.04 -6.79 -37.89
N SER A 113 -10.62 -7.61 -37.01
CA SER A 113 -10.07 -8.92 -36.69
C SER A 113 -10.11 -9.82 -37.92
N GLU A 114 -8.94 -10.34 -38.34
CA GLU A 114 -8.86 -11.25 -39.49
C GLU A 114 -9.65 -12.54 -39.25
N ALA A 115 -9.66 -13.04 -38.01
CA ALA A 115 -10.36 -14.27 -37.63
C ALA A 115 -11.89 -14.15 -37.67
N THR A 116 -12.44 -12.98 -37.32
CA THR A 116 -13.90 -12.79 -37.16
C THR A 116 -14.54 -11.86 -38.18
N GLY A 117 -13.74 -11.07 -38.90
CA GLY A 117 -14.21 -10.01 -39.80
C GLY A 117 -14.89 -8.84 -39.07
N LYS A 118 -14.87 -8.79 -37.74
CA LYS A 118 -15.50 -7.74 -36.92
C LYS A 118 -14.52 -6.63 -36.60
N GLN A 119 -15.05 -5.41 -36.43
CA GLN A 119 -14.28 -4.27 -35.95
C GLN A 119 -13.63 -4.60 -34.60
N LEU A 120 -12.35 -4.28 -34.49
CA LEU A 120 -11.59 -4.44 -33.27
C LEU A 120 -12.01 -3.34 -32.30
N MET A 121 -12.68 -3.73 -31.22
CA MET A 121 -13.12 -2.84 -30.15
C MET A 121 -12.77 -3.44 -28.80
N LEU A 122 -12.59 -2.56 -27.81
CA LEU A 122 -12.45 -2.98 -26.42
C LEU A 122 -13.76 -3.61 -25.93
N THR A 123 -13.62 -4.52 -24.97
CA THR A 123 -14.69 -5.30 -24.35
C THR A 123 -14.40 -5.44 -22.86
N ASN A 124 -15.06 -4.62 -22.04
CA ASN A 124 -14.87 -4.59 -20.58
C ASN A 124 -13.39 -4.52 -20.15
N PRO A 125 -12.64 -3.47 -20.52
CA PRO A 125 -11.27 -3.31 -20.07
C PRO A 125 -11.24 -3.00 -18.56
N GLU A 126 -10.47 -3.77 -17.80
CA GLU A 126 -10.35 -3.59 -16.33
C GLU A 126 -8.97 -3.07 -15.89
N GLY A 127 -8.01 -2.98 -16.81
CA GLY A 127 -6.65 -2.58 -16.51
C GLY A 127 -6.05 -1.71 -17.60
N VAL A 128 -5.29 -0.68 -17.23
CA VAL A 128 -4.57 0.20 -18.14
C VAL A 128 -3.19 0.52 -17.57
N PHE A 129 -2.17 0.51 -18.43
CA PHE A 129 -0.81 0.83 -18.04
C PHE A 129 -0.09 1.52 -19.19
N TYR A 130 0.58 2.63 -18.93
CA TYR A 130 1.42 3.30 -19.91
C TYR A 130 2.90 3.09 -19.55
N SER A 131 3.68 2.55 -20.49
CA SER A 131 5.12 2.36 -20.30
C SER A 131 5.88 3.54 -20.87
N GLU A 132 6.51 4.33 -19.98
CA GLU A 132 7.42 5.40 -20.38
C GLU A 132 8.64 4.87 -21.16
N ALA A 133 9.08 3.64 -20.88
CA ALA A 133 10.27 3.07 -21.50
C ALA A 133 10.05 2.66 -22.96
N SER A 134 8.87 2.14 -23.30
CA SER A 134 8.53 1.72 -24.68
C SER A 134 7.63 2.71 -25.41
N GLU A 135 7.11 3.73 -24.73
CA GLU A 135 6.09 4.66 -25.23
C GLU A 135 4.85 3.90 -25.76
N GLU A 136 4.43 2.86 -25.04
CA GLU A 136 3.27 2.02 -25.39
C GLU A 136 2.20 2.05 -24.30
N LEU A 137 0.94 2.09 -24.74
CA LEU A 137 -0.23 1.95 -23.88
C LEU A 137 -0.72 0.50 -23.93
N TYR A 138 -0.75 -0.15 -22.78
CA TYR A 138 -1.21 -1.52 -22.59
C TYR A 138 -2.58 -1.51 -21.92
N ILE A 139 -3.53 -2.25 -22.50
CA ILE A 139 -4.90 -2.32 -22.01
C ILE A 139 -5.24 -3.78 -21.77
N ALA A 140 -5.58 -4.12 -20.52
CA ALA A 140 -6.14 -5.42 -20.16
C ALA A 140 -7.60 -5.46 -20.64
N ASP A 141 -7.82 -5.97 -21.85
CA ASP A 141 -9.12 -6.08 -22.52
C ASP A 141 -9.86 -7.35 -22.01
N THR A 142 -10.21 -7.33 -20.72
CA THR A 142 -10.57 -8.51 -19.92
C THR A 142 -11.72 -9.31 -20.51
N GLY A 143 -12.77 -8.65 -20.99
CA GLY A 143 -13.92 -9.31 -21.61
C GLY A 143 -13.61 -9.98 -22.95
N ALA A 144 -12.52 -9.58 -23.62
CA ALA A 144 -12.01 -10.20 -24.83
C ALA A 144 -10.82 -11.16 -24.57
N GLU A 145 -10.46 -11.41 -23.31
CA GLU A 145 -9.42 -12.37 -22.89
C GLU A 145 -8.05 -12.10 -23.53
N ARG A 146 -7.67 -10.82 -23.66
CA ARG A 146 -6.43 -10.39 -24.33
C ARG A 146 -5.89 -9.08 -23.77
N ILE A 147 -4.69 -8.72 -24.18
CA ILE A 147 -4.11 -7.40 -23.96
C ILE A 147 -4.00 -6.70 -25.31
N VAL A 148 -4.49 -5.47 -25.39
CA VAL A 148 -4.32 -4.60 -26.57
C VAL A 148 -3.17 -3.63 -26.29
N VAL A 149 -2.21 -3.56 -27.21
CA VAL A 149 -1.07 -2.64 -27.12
C VAL A 149 -1.18 -1.60 -28.22
N LEU A 150 -1.20 -0.33 -27.80
CA LEU A 150 -1.31 0.83 -28.66
C LEU A 150 -0.05 1.68 -28.58
N ASP A 151 0.16 2.48 -29.62
CA ASP A 151 1.13 3.56 -29.61
C ASP A 151 0.74 4.59 -28.54
N GLY A 152 1.71 4.97 -27.73
CA GLY A 152 1.53 5.84 -26.58
C GLY A 152 0.95 7.20 -26.92
N MET A 153 1.32 7.76 -28.08
CA MET A 153 0.99 9.13 -28.46
C MET A 153 -0.21 9.19 -29.40
N THR A 154 -0.22 8.33 -30.41
CA THR A 154 -1.25 8.34 -31.47
C THR A 154 -2.42 7.40 -31.17
N TYR A 155 -2.28 6.51 -30.18
CA TYR A 155 -3.23 5.43 -29.88
C TYR A 155 -3.49 4.49 -31.05
N ALA A 156 -2.58 4.48 -32.04
CA ALA A 156 -2.63 3.56 -33.15
C ALA A 156 -2.33 2.14 -32.67
N PHE A 157 -3.00 1.17 -33.27
CA PHE A 157 -2.82 -0.24 -32.99
C PHE A 157 -1.39 -0.69 -33.28
N LYS A 158 -0.76 -1.34 -32.31
CA LYS A 158 0.53 -2.02 -32.51
C LYS A 158 0.35 -3.53 -32.57
N ARG A 159 -0.22 -4.12 -31.53
CA ARG A 159 -0.39 -5.58 -31.42
C ARG A 159 -1.46 -5.97 -30.40
N THR A 160 -1.85 -7.23 -30.47
CA THR A 160 -2.65 -7.92 -29.45
C THR A 160 -1.81 -9.04 -28.85
N ILE A 161 -1.90 -9.24 -27.54
CA ILE A 161 -1.31 -10.38 -26.84
C ILE A 161 -2.45 -11.24 -26.32
N GLU A 162 -2.54 -12.47 -26.81
CA GLU A 162 -3.52 -13.47 -26.39
C GLU A 162 -2.90 -14.46 -25.39
N SER A 163 -3.65 -15.48 -24.96
CA SER A 163 -3.11 -16.51 -24.08
C SER A 163 -1.90 -17.18 -24.74
N PRO A 164 -0.70 -17.19 -24.11
CA PRO A 164 0.45 -17.83 -24.69
C PRO A 164 0.21 -19.34 -24.90
N GLU A 165 0.59 -19.88 -26.06
CA GLU A 165 0.36 -21.30 -26.40
C GLU A 165 1.05 -22.26 -25.43
N ASN A 166 2.23 -21.88 -24.95
CA ASN A 166 3.04 -22.66 -24.02
C ASN A 166 2.71 -22.39 -22.54
N ARG A 167 1.66 -21.64 -22.24
CA ARG A 167 1.25 -21.38 -20.86
C ARG A 167 0.76 -22.66 -20.20
N VAL A 168 1.32 -22.96 -19.05
CA VAL A 168 0.87 -24.06 -18.18
C VAL A 168 -0.19 -23.50 -17.21
N GLY A 169 -1.15 -24.29 -16.72
CA GLY A 169 -2.14 -23.83 -15.74
C GLY A 169 -3.58 -23.91 -16.26
N ALA A 170 -4.53 -23.97 -15.34
CA ALA A 170 -5.93 -24.24 -15.67
C ALA A 170 -6.79 -22.98 -15.74
N THR A 171 -6.34 -21.89 -15.11
CA THR A 171 -7.10 -20.64 -15.08
C THR A 171 -7.16 -20.00 -16.48
N PRO A 172 -8.33 -19.56 -16.97
CA PRO A 172 -8.47 -18.80 -18.21
C PRO A 172 -7.59 -17.54 -18.24
N PHE A 173 -7.11 -17.16 -19.42
CA PHE A 173 -6.30 -15.94 -19.58
C PHE A 173 -7.21 -14.71 -19.62
N LYS A 174 -7.69 -14.29 -18.45
CA LYS A 174 -8.52 -13.10 -18.28
C LYS A 174 -7.71 -11.99 -17.60
N PRO A 175 -6.84 -11.28 -18.33
CA PRO A 175 -6.01 -10.22 -17.75
C PRO A 175 -6.91 -9.14 -17.16
N SER A 176 -6.73 -8.80 -15.89
CA SER A 176 -7.48 -7.74 -15.20
C SER A 176 -6.58 -6.57 -14.83
N LYS A 177 -5.31 -6.81 -14.48
CA LYS A 177 -4.31 -5.76 -14.20
C LYS A 177 -2.97 -6.18 -14.77
N LEU A 178 -2.15 -5.22 -15.18
CA LEU A 178 -0.81 -5.48 -15.69
C LEU A 178 0.14 -4.33 -15.43
N VAL A 179 1.43 -4.64 -15.37
CA VAL A 179 2.53 -3.67 -15.38
C VAL A 179 3.61 -4.13 -16.34
N VAL A 180 4.39 -3.18 -16.86
CA VAL A 180 5.49 -3.44 -17.78
C VAL A 180 6.78 -2.86 -17.22
N ASP A 181 7.81 -3.69 -17.08
CA ASP A 181 9.12 -3.22 -16.60
C ASP A 181 9.91 -2.48 -17.69
N LYS A 182 11.03 -1.88 -17.29
CA LYS A 182 11.93 -1.13 -18.19
C LYS A 182 12.51 -1.98 -19.34
N ASN A 183 12.49 -3.31 -19.23
CA ASN A 183 12.94 -4.24 -20.26
C ASN A 183 11.78 -4.74 -21.15
N GLY A 184 10.56 -4.24 -20.96
CA GLY A 184 9.36 -4.62 -21.69
C GLY A 184 8.71 -5.91 -21.22
N LYS A 185 9.17 -6.50 -20.11
CA LYS A 185 8.58 -7.72 -19.54
C LYS A 185 7.25 -7.36 -18.88
N ILE A 186 6.22 -8.14 -19.18
CA ILE A 186 4.84 -7.83 -18.79
C ILE A 186 4.43 -8.76 -17.66
N SER A 187 4.01 -8.19 -16.53
CA SER A 187 3.50 -8.91 -15.38
C SER A 187 1.99 -8.70 -15.26
N ILE A 188 1.24 -9.78 -15.15
CA ILE A 188 -0.20 -9.80 -15.38
C ILE A 188 -0.91 -10.52 -14.23
N VAL A 189 -1.87 -9.83 -13.61
CA VAL A 189 -2.88 -10.46 -12.77
C VAL A 189 -4.03 -10.86 -13.66
N VAL A 190 -4.44 -12.14 -13.58
CA VAL A 190 -5.63 -12.65 -14.28
C VAL A 190 -6.71 -13.02 -13.28
N GLN A 191 -7.97 -12.81 -13.65
CA GLN A 191 -9.10 -13.04 -12.77
C GLN A 191 -9.17 -14.48 -12.26
N GLY A 192 -9.23 -14.63 -10.94
CA GLY A 192 -9.45 -15.92 -10.28
C GLY A 192 -8.27 -16.90 -10.36
N SER A 193 -7.07 -16.45 -10.75
CA SER A 193 -5.89 -17.34 -10.76
C SER A 193 -5.36 -17.61 -9.36
N TYR A 194 -5.09 -18.89 -9.12
CA TYR A 194 -4.41 -19.39 -7.94
C TYR A 194 -2.95 -19.78 -8.24
N GLU A 195 -2.48 -19.58 -9.47
CA GLU A 195 -1.12 -19.93 -9.91
C GLU A 195 -0.12 -18.78 -9.69
N GLY A 196 -0.59 -17.59 -9.30
CA GLY A 196 0.23 -16.41 -9.07
C GLY A 196 0.11 -15.39 -10.20
N ILE A 197 1.10 -14.50 -10.30
CA ILE A 197 1.17 -13.47 -11.34
C ILE A 197 1.83 -14.09 -12.58
N ILE A 198 1.25 -13.88 -13.75
CA ILE A 198 1.80 -14.35 -15.02
C ILE A 198 2.87 -13.36 -15.48
N GLU A 199 4.06 -13.85 -15.80
CA GLU A 199 5.12 -13.09 -16.44
C GLU A 199 5.27 -13.55 -17.89
N ILE A 200 5.21 -12.60 -18.83
CA ILE A 200 5.44 -12.83 -20.25
C ILE A 200 6.50 -11.89 -20.80
N GLN A 201 7.15 -12.32 -21.88
CA GLN A 201 8.15 -11.55 -22.60
C GLN A 201 7.50 -10.48 -23.48
N PRO A 202 8.25 -9.47 -23.97
CA PRO A 202 7.72 -8.43 -24.84
C PRO A 202 7.03 -8.95 -26.11
N ASP A 203 7.45 -10.12 -26.59
CA ASP A 203 6.91 -10.81 -27.77
C ASP A 203 5.61 -11.60 -27.49
N GLY A 204 5.16 -11.62 -26.23
CA GLY A 204 3.96 -12.34 -25.79
C GLY A 204 4.21 -13.80 -25.36
N SER A 205 5.45 -14.30 -25.44
CA SER A 205 5.77 -15.66 -25.00
C SER A 205 5.73 -15.80 -23.48
N PHE A 206 5.20 -16.93 -22.99
CA PHE A 206 5.14 -17.19 -21.56
C PHE A 206 6.53 -17.41 -20.97
N SER A 207 6.83 -16.69 -19.88
CA SER A 207 8.05 -16.89 -19.09
C SER A 207 7.78 -17.83 -17.92
N ARG A 208 6.92 -17.42 -16.98
CA ARG A 208 6.65 -18.17 -15.74
C ARG A 208 5.44 -17.62 -15.00
N TYR A 209 5.05 -18.34 -13.94
CA TYR A 209 4.30 -17.76 -12.82
C TYR A 209 5.29 -17.24 -11.77
N PHE A 210 5.04 -16.07 -11.20
CA PHE A 210 5.81 -15.51 -10.10
C PHE A 210 4.89 -14.95 -9.01
N GLY A 211 5.42 -14.81 -7.79
CA GLY A 211 4.68 -14.29 -6.64
C GLY A 211 3.55 -15.23 -6.25
N LEU A 212 3.76 -16.06 -5.24
CA LEU A 212 2.71 -16.91 -4.69
C LEU A 212 2.27 -16.38 -3.33
N ASN A 213 0.96 -16.32 -3.12
CA ASN A 213 0.40 -16.01 -1.83
C ASN A 213 0.33 -17.27 -0.96
N LYS A 214 0.66 -17.14 0.33
CA LYS A 214 0.56 -18.24 1.29
C LYS A 214 -0.82 -18.22 1.95
N PRO A 215 -1.60 -19.31 1.84
CA PRO A 215 -2.87 -19.39 2.57
C PRO A 215 -2.61 -19.44 4.07
N ARG A 216 -3.51 -18.83 4.84
CA ARG A 216 -3.55 -18.92 6.29
C ARG A 216 -3.82 -20.37 6.68
N VAL A 217 -2.97 -20.93 7.53
CA VAL A 217 -3.14 -22.29 8.04
C VAL A 217 -3.96 -22.23 9.32
N ASP A 218 -5.08 -22.95 9.34
CA ASP A 218 -5.80 -23.25 10.57
C ASP A 218 -5.21 -24.51 11.22
N LEU A 219 -4.79 -24.40 12.48
CA LEU A 219 -4.19 -25.49 13.24
C LEU A 219 -5.19 -26.63 13.50
N ALA A 220 -6.49 -26.32 13.60
CA ALA A 220 -7.53 -27.35 13.72
C ALA A 220 -7.65 -28.15 12.42
N ASP A 221 -7.69 -27.49 11.27
CA ASP A 221 -7.68 -28.15 9.96
C ASP A 221 -6.40 -28.98 9.75
N PHE A 222 -5.26 -28.49 10.20
CA PHE A 222 -4.00 -29.22 10.14
C PHE A 222 -4.05 -30.51 10.99
N PHE A 223 -4.56 -30.41 12.21
CA PHE A 223 -4.75 -31.56 13.10
C PHE A 223 -5.72 -32.58 12.49
N TRP A 224 -6.88 -32.15 11.99
CA TRP A 224 -7.86 -33.05 11.35
C TRP A 224 -7.31 -33.67 10.06
N LYS A 225 -6.55 -32.93 9.25
CA LYS A 225 -5.82 -33.49 8.10
C LYS A 225 -4.81 -34.54 8.52
N SER A 226 -4.16 -34.39 9.67
CA SER A 226 -3.18 -35.36 10.16
C SER A 226 -3.83 -36.71 10.52
N LEU A 227 -5.09 -36.69 10.98
CA LEU A 227 -5.86 -37.88 11.37
C LEU A 227 -6.73 -38.47 10.24
N ALA A 228 -6.91 -37.74 9.13
CA ALA A 228 -7.78 -38.14 8.02
C ALA A 228 -7.16 -39.26 7.15
N SER A 229 -8.00 -40.20 6.72
CA SER A 229 -7.65 -41.24 5.73
C SER A 229 -7.40 -40.64 4.34
N SER A 230 -6.72 -41.36 3.45
CA SER A 230 -6.43 -40.88 2.08
C SER A 230 -7.72 -40.53 1.31
N GLN A 231 -8.78 -41.32 1.46
CA GLN A 231 -10.09 -41.07 0.84
C GLN A 231 -10.82 -39.87 1.45
N GLN A 232 -10.60 -39.59 2.74
CA GLN A 232 -11.13 -38.40 3.40
C GLN A 232 -10.37 -37.15 2.92
N LYS A 233 -9.04 -37.22 2.81
CA LYS A 233 -8.18 -36.13 2.31
C LYS A 233 -8.53 -35.72 0.87
N GLU A 234 -8.88 -36.66 0.00
CA GLU A 234 -9.34 -36.37 -1.36
C GLU A 234 -10.67 -35.59 -1.40
N LYS A 235 -11.52 -35.75 -0.38
CA LYS A 235 -12.76 -34.99 -0.22
C LYS A 235 -12.57 -33.66 0.53
N MET A 236 -11.39 -33.42 1.12
CA MET A 236 -11.08 -32.13 1.75
C MET A 236 -10.80 -31.08 0.68
N LYS A 237 -11.26 -29.85 0.91
CA LYS A 237 -11.03 -28.73 -0.01
C LYS A 237 -9.53 -28.57 -0.25
N LYS A 238 -9.12 -28.60 -1.53
CA LYS A 238 -7.73 -28.28 -1.92
C LYS A 238 -7.43 -26.85 -1.45
N LEU A 239 -6.30 -26.70 -0.76
CA LEU A 239 -5.84 -25.40 -0.28
C LEU A 239 -5.14 -24.71 -1.45
N PHE A 240 -5.85 -23.81 -2.12
CA PHE A 240 -5.27 -23.02 -3.20
C PHE A 240 -4.56 -21.78 -2.62
N ALA A 241 -3.54 -21.29 -3.33
CA ALA A 241 -2.91 -20.03 -2.99
C ALA A 241 -3.91 -18.90 -3.24
N PRO A 242 -4.12 -17.97 -2.29
CA PRO A 242 -5.06 -16.86 -2.46
C PRO A 242 -4.73 -16.02 -3.70
N SER A 243 -5.74 -15.60 -4.45
CA SER A 243 -5.53 -14.86 -5.71
C SER A 243 -5.17 -13.39 -5.47
N PHE A 244 -4.26 -12.84 -6.28
CA PHE A 244 -4.05 -11.39 -6.32
C PHE A 244 -5.19 -10.73 -7.08
N ASN A 245 -5.50 -9.48 -6.73
CA ASN A 245 -6.49 -8.67 -7.44
C ASN A 245 -5.87 -7.45 -8.13
N ASN A 246 -4.70 -6.99 -7.68
CA ASN A 246 -4.03 -5.84 -8.27
C ASN A 246 -2.50 -5.94 -8.16
N ILE A 247 -1.82 -5.17 -9.01
CA ILE A 247 -0.38 -5.15 -9.19
C ILE A 247 0.08 -3.73 -9.56
N SER A 248 1.21 -3.30 -9.00
CA SER A 248 1.88 -2.05 -9.32
C SER A 248 3.40 -2.28 -9.41
N ILE A 249 4.14 -1.35 -9.98
CA ILE A 249 5.60 -1.46 -10.14
C ILE A 249 6.26 -0.17 -9.64
N ASP A 250 7.34 -0.31 -8.88
CA ASP A 250 8.11 0.84 -8.41
C ASP A 250 9.23 1.24 -9.37
N ALA A 251 9.92 2.34 -9.06
CA ALA A 251 11.02 2.85 -9.89
C ALA A 251 12.21 1.88 -10.01
N GLU A 252 12.39 0.98 -9.04
CA GLU A 252 13.39 -0.09 -9.06
C GLU A 252 12.97 -1.31 -9.89
N GLY A 253 11.72 -1.34 -10.37
CA GLY A 253 11.16 -2.47 -11.11
C GLY A 253 10.72 -3.63 -10.24
N LEU A 254 10.57 -3.41 -8.93
CA LEU A 254 10.00 -4.39 -8.01
C LEU A 254 8.48 -4.26 -8.03
N ILE A 255 7.82 -5.41 -7.89
CA ILE A 255 6.39 -5.51 -8.12
C ILE A 255 5.66 -5.51 -6.79
N TYR A 256 4.76 -4.56 -6.62
CA TYR A 256 3.78 -4.60 -5.55
C TYR A 256 2.53 -5.36 -5.99
N ALA A 257 1.89 -6.07 -5.07
CA ALA A 257 0.63 -6.74 -5.32
C ALA A 257 -0.28 -6.69 -4.10
N THR A 258 -1.59 -6.70 -4.34
CA THR A 258 -2.61 -6.75 -3.29
C THR A 258 -3.53 -7.95 -3.45
N THR A 259 -4.16 -8.34 -2.35
CA THR A 259 -5.27 -9.29 -2.33
C THR A 259 -6.32 -8.84 -1.32
N PHE A 260 -7.59 -9.06 -1.65
CA PHE A 260 -8.70 -9.04 -0.70
C PHE A 260 -9.18 -10.45 -0.32
N ASP A 261 -8.48 -11.51 -0.73
CA ASP A 261 -8.86 -12.89 -0.39
C ASP A 261 -8.73 -13.09 1.13
N PRO A 262 -9.81 -13.45 1.85
CA PRO A 262 -9.78 -13.60 3.30
C PRO A 262 -8.85 -14.73 3.76
N SER A 263 -8.56 -15.71 2.90
CA SER A 263 -7.64 -16.81 3.21
C SER A 263 -6.17 -16.40 3.15
N ALA A 264 -5.83 -15.21 2.65
CA ALA A 264 -4.45 -14.74 2.57
C ALA A 264 -3.88 -14.35 3.93
N GLN A 265 -2.66 -14.83 4.22
CA GLN A 265 -1.91 -14.44 5.42
C GLN A 265 -1.44 -12.98 5.36
N ASN A 266 -0.84 -12.58 4.23
CA ASN A 266 -0.46 -11.20 3.95
C ASN A 266 -1.43 -10.65 2.89
N LYS A 267 -1.78 -9.37 2.99
CA LYS A 267 -2.66 -8.70 2.01
C LYS A 267 -1.91 -7.84 0.99
N VAL A 268 -0.66 -7.49 1.31
CA VAL A 268 0.21 -6.63 0.50
C VAL A 268 1.58 -7.28 0.38
N PHE A 269 2.15 -7.18 -0.81
CA PHE A 269 3.40 -7.82 -1.17
C PHE A 269 4.26 -6.84 -1.94
N ARG A 270 5.58 -6.96 -1.81
CA ARG A 270 6.58 -6.39 -2.71
C ARG A 270 7.51 -7.51 -3.12
N PHE A 271 7.48 -7.91 -4.38
CA PHE A 271 8.20 -9.06 -4.89
C PHE A 271 9.53 -8.68 -5.51
N ASN A 272 10.58 -9.42 -5.14
CA ASN A 272 11.83 -9.40 -5.89
C ASN A 272 11.73 -10.22 -7.20
N SER A 273 12.79 -10.21 -8.00
CA SER A 273 12.84 -10.95 -9.27
C SER A 273 12.69 -12.48 -9.11
N LYS A 274 12.89 -13.03 -7.91
CA LYS A 274 12.65 -14.45 -7.60
C LYS A 274 11.19 -14.75 -7.21
N GLY A 275 10.36 -13.72 -7.04
CA GLY A 275 8.99 -13.86 -6.54
C GLY A 275 8.90 -14.00 -5.02
N GLU A 276 9.94 -13.62 -4.28
CA GLU A 276 9.94 -13.60 -2.81
C GLU A 276 9.39 -12.27 -2.30
N ASN A 277 8.50 -12.32 -1.30
CA ASN A 277 7.97 -11.12 -0.67
C ASN A 277 9.06 -10.48 0.21
N ILE A 278 9.46 -9.26 -0.15
CA ILE A 278 10.47 -8.42 0.51
C ILE A 278 9.86 -7.12 1.05
N LEU A 279 8.53 -7.05 1.20
CA LEU A 279 7.87 -5.88 1.81
C LEU A 279 8.38 -5.67 3.23
N VAL A 280 8.91 -4.48 3.51
CA VAL A 280 9.38 -4.07 4.83
C VAL A 280 8.17 -3.76 5.73
N GLN A 281 8.22 -4.22 6.97
CA GLN A 281 7.14 -4.06 7.96
C GLN A 281 7.74 -3.72 9.34
N ASN A 282 8.56 -2.67 9.40
CA ASN A 282 9.24 -2.23 10.61
C ASN A 282 8.38 -1.32 11.50
N GLY A 283 7.21 -0.89 11.01
CA GLY A 283 6.27 -0.11 11.80
C GLY A 283 5.65 -0.88 12.96
N TYR A 284 4.92 -0.18 13.83
CA TYR A 284 4.33 -0.78 15.04
C TYR A 284 3.44 -1.99 14.76
N PHE A 285 2.79 -1.99 13.61
CA PHE A 285 1.88 -3.04 13.16
C PHE A 285 2.24 -3.46 11.73
N PRO A 286 1.94 -4.71 11.35
CA PRO A 286 2.04 -5.15 9.97
C PRO A 286 1.25 -4.27 9.02
N VAL A 287 1.63 -4.28 7.74
CA VAL A 287 0.91 -3.59 6.66
C VAL A 287 -0.41 -4.33 6.39
N MET A 288 -1.42 -4.04 7.20
CA MET A 288 -2.72 -4.70 7.21
C MET A 288 -3.91 -3.72 7.21
N GLY A 289 -3.64 -2.43 7.10
CA GLY A 289 -4.66 -1.39 7.19
C GLY A 289 -5.08 -1.21 8.63
N ASP A 290 -6.38 -1.28 8.89
CA ASP A 290 -6.88 -1.13 10.25
C ASP A 290 -6.67 -2.34 11.12
N LEU A 291 -6.49 -2.05 12.40
CA LEU A 291 -6.39 -3.06 13.43
C LEU A 291 -7.79 -3.62 13.69
N THR A 292 -8.02 -4.89 13.36
CA THR A 292 -9.32 -5.57 13.52
C THR A 292 -9.88 -5.48 14.94
N ARG A 293 -9.02 -5.43 15.96
CA ARG A 293 -9.43 -5.24 17.36
C ARG A 293 -10.08 -3.87 17.64
N VAL A 294 -9.84 -2.89 16.78
CA VAL A 294 -10.36 -1.53 16.87
C VAL A 294 -11.64 -1.38 16.03
N THR A 295 -11.65 -1.89 14.80
CA THR A 295 -12.76 -1.71 13.84
C THR A 295 -13.76 -2.85 13.85
N GLY A 296 -13.37 -4.05 14.31
CA GLY A 296 -14.15 -5.28 14.18
C GLY A 296 -14.16 -5.87 12.76
N GLN A 297 -13.50 -5.24 11.79
CA GLN A 297 -13.46 -5.66 10.39
C GLN A 297 -12.03 -5.62 9.86
N GLU A 298 -11.67 -6.57 9.00
CA GLU A 298 -10.37 -6.58 8.31
C GLU A 298 -10.42 -5.68 7.07
N SER A 299 -9.36 -4.90 6.84
CA SER A 299 -9.18 -4.17 5.58
C SER A 299 -8.94 -5.13 4.42
N GLN A 300 -9.54 -4.81 3.27
CA GLN A 300 -9.47 -5.55 2.02
C GLN A 300 -9.00 -4.62 0.91
N PHE A 301 -7.76 -4.82 0.44
CA PHE A 301 -7.15 -3.88 -0.49
C PHE A 301 -7.54 -4.16 -1.93
N VAL A 302 -8.09 -3.15 -2.60
CA VAL A 302 -8.44 -3.19 -4.03
C VAL A 302 -7.34 -2.65 -4.93
N ASP A 303 -6.50 -1.75 -4.42
CA ASP A 303 -5.43 -1.14 -5.21
C ASP A 303 -4.29 -0.60 -4.34
N ILE A 304 -3.14 -0.36 -4.98
CA ILE A 304 -1.94 0.23 -4.40
C ILE A 304 -1.28 1.23 -5.37
N ALA A 305 -1.02 2.44 -4.88
CA ALA A 305 -0.22 3.45 -5.58
C ALA A 305 1.15 3.60 -4.90
N VAL A 306 2.24 3.50 -5.66
CA VAL A 306 3.61 3.62 -5.14
C VAL A 306 4.25 4.87 -5.74
N SER A 307 4.80 5.73 -4.88
CA SER A 307 5.52 6.95 -5.31
C SER A 307 6.95 6.61 -5.75
N ASP A 308 7.61 7.56 -6.40
CA ASP A 308 9.02 7.50 -6.80
C ASP A 308 10.00 7.54 -5.61
N TYR A 309 9.51 7.82 -4.39
CA TYR A 309 10.29 7.82 -3.15
C TYR A 309 9.79 6.80 -2.12
N GLY A 310 9.11 5.74 -2.57
CA GLY A 310 8.82 4.55 -1.77
C GLY A 310 7.68 4.70 -0.75
N VAL A 311 7.04 5.86 -0.63
CA VAL A 311 5.74 6.00 0.05
C VAL A 311 4.66 5.35 -0.83
N TYR A 312 3.78 4.56 -0.22
CA TYR A 312 2.69 3.90 -0.94
C TYR A 312 1.34 4.09 -0.24
N ALA A 313 0.29 4.22 -1.06
CA ALA A 313 -1.08 4.37 -0.64
C ALA A 313 -1.88 3.10 -0.96
N LEU A 314 -2.58 2.55 0.02
CA LEU A 314 -3.44 1.38 -0.13
C LEU A 314 -4.90 1.79 -0.03
N LEU A 315 -5.70 1.35 -1.00
CA LEU A 315 -7.13 1.60 -1.04
C LEU A 315 -7.92 0.41 -0.50
N ASP A 316 -8.68 0.64 0.56
CA ASP A 316 -9.52 -0.38 1.20
C ASP A 316 -10.97 -0.34 0.73
N LYS A 317 -11.47 -1.52 0.36
CA LYS A 317 -12.86 -1.75 -0.04
C LYS A 317 -13.81 -1.86 1.13
N THR A 318 -13.36 -2.35 2.28
CA THR A 318 -14.26 -2.66 3.40
C THR A 318 -14.79 -1.38 4.02
N MET A 319 -13.91 -0.41 4.27
CA MET A 319 -14.24 0.84 4.97
C MET A 319 -13.98 2.09 4.13
N GLY A 320 -13.48 1.96 2.90
CA GLY A 320 -13.21 3.10 2.00
C GLY A 320 -12.02 3.94 2.44
N ARG A 321 -11.12 3.38 3.24
CA ARG A 321 -9.97 4.07 3.80
C ARG A 321 -8.82 4.05 2.79
N VAL A 322 -8.06 5.14 2.78
CA VAL A 322 -6.75 5.22 2.14
C VAL A 322 -5.71 5.21 3.24
N PHE A 323 -4.81 4.24 3.20
CA PHE A 323 -3.71 4.12 4.14
C PHE A 323 -2.42 4.51 3.44
N LEU A 324 -1.77 5.58 3.91
CA LEU A 324 -0.40 5.88 3.51
C LEU A 324 0.57 5.16 4.42
N TYR A 325 1.54 4.51 3.80
CA TYR A 325 2.68 3.90 4.46
C TYR A 325 3.98 4.45 3.87
N ASN A 326 4.99 4.65 4.71
CA ASN A 326 6.34 4.90 4.21
C ASN A 326 7.02 3.61 3.77
N PHE A 327 8.23 3.73 3.22
CA PHE A 327 9.01 2.59 2.73
C PHE A 327 9.35 1.55 3.81
N GLU A 328 9.44 1.96 5.08
CA GLU A 328 9.69 1.08 6.24
C GLU A 328 8.43 0.33 6.70
N GLY A 329 7.26 0.63 6.12
CA GLY A 329 5.98 0.04 6.52
C GLY A 329 5.36 0.69 7.75
N ASP A 330 5.81 1.88 8.15
CA ASP A 330 5.12 2.70 9.13
C ASP A 330 3.90 3.36 8.50
N ILE A 331 2.78 3.36 9.24
CA ILE A 331 1.57 4.06 8.82
C ILE A 331 1.75 5.57 9.02
N MET A 332 1.70 6.32 7.94
CA MET A 332 1.81 7.77 7.95
C MET A 332 0.46 8.40 8.24
N ASN A 333 -0.58 8.04 7.50
CA ASN A 333 -1.90 8.62 7.71
C ASN A 333 -2.97 7.68 7.20
N VAL A 334 -4.12 7.72 7.84
CA VAL A 334 -5.33 7.10 7.33
C VAL A 334 -6.35 8.18 7.08
N PHE A 335 -6.87 8.23 5.86
CA PHE A 335 -7.96 9.11 5.52
C PHE A 335 -9.06 8.43 4.71
N ASN A 336 -10.14 9.18 4.43
CA ASN A 336 -11.31 8.72 3.68
C ASN A 336 -12.16 7.69 4.45
N SER A 337 -13.38 7.46 3.96
CA SER A 337 -14.34 6.51 4.49
C SER A 337 -15.42 6.20 3.44
N ILE A 338 -16.09 5.07 3.59
CA ILE A 338 -17.35 4.84 2.89
C ILE A 338 -18.42 5.81 3.39
N GLY A 339 -19.12 6.48 2.47
CA GLY A 339 -20.17 7.43 2.82
C GLY A 339 -20.70 8.19 1.63
N ASN A 340 -21.66 9.08 1.86
CA ASN A 340 -22.22 9.97 0.84
C ASN A 340 -21.74 11.42 1.00
N LEU A 341 -20.78 11.67 1.90
CA LEU A 341 -20.19 12.99 2.06
C LEU A 341 -19.21 13.25 0.91
N LYS A 342 -19.00 14.53 0.57
CA LYS A 342 -18.06 14.91 -0.49
C LYS A 342 -16.65 14.37 -0.15
N GLY A 343 -16.02 13.69 -1.10
CA GLY A 343 -14.71 13.05 -0.93
C GLY A 343 -14.76 11.64 -0.30
N ASN A 344 -15.92 11.16 0.13
CA ASN A 344 -16.10 9.75 0.47
C ASN A 344 -16.24 8.89 -0.78
N VAL A 345 -15.97 7.59 -0.59
CA VAL A 345 -16.20 6.54 -1.58
C VAL A 345 -17.40 5.68 -1.19
N LYS A 346 -17.83 4.83 -2.11
CA LYS A 346 -18.92 3.89 -2.00
C LYS A 346 -18.57 2.54 -2.59
N GLU A 347 -17.95 2.51 -3.76
CA GLU A 347 -17.34 1.32 -4.35
C GLU A 347 -15.96 1.69 -4.93
N PRO A 348 -14.94 1.83 -4.06
CA PRO A 348 -13.60 2.20 -4.49
C PRO A 348 -12.99 1.13 -5.41
N THR A 349 -12.36 1.55 -6.50
CA THR A 349 -11.81 0.65 -7.52
C THR A 349 -10.32 0.78 -7.73
N SER A 350 -9.80 2.00 -7.75
CA SER A 350 -8.39 2.25 -8.09
C SER A 350 -7.86 3.55 -7.48
N ILE A 351 -6.55 3.60 -7.22
CA ILE A 351 -5.81 4.75 -6.69
C ILE A 351 -4.48 4.91 -7.43
N ALA A 352 -4.09 6.13 -7.74
CA ALA A 352 -2.78 6.44 -8.31
C ALA A 352 -2.20 7.75 -7.76
N TRP A 353 -0.87 7.84 -7.76
CA TRP A 353 -0.16 9.10 -7.53
C TRP A 353 -0.27 9.99 -8.78
N PHE A 354 -0.45 11.29 -8.55
CA PHE A 354 -0.54 12.31 -9.59
C PHE A 354 0.30 13.53 -9.18
N GLY A 355 1.61 13.41 -9.39
CA GLY A 355 2.60 14.18 -8.62
C GLY A 355 2.46 13.82 -7.13
N ASP A 356 2.44 14.83 -6.26
CA ASP A 356 2.20 14.62 -4.82
C ASP A 356 0.70 14.47 -4.46
N ARG A 357 -0.19 14.54 -5.46
CA ARG A 357 -1.64 14.33 -5.28
C ARG A 357 -2.00 12.86 -5.42
N LEU A 358 -3.17 12.49 -4.93
CA LEU A 358 -3.77 11.17 -5.14
C LEU A 358 -5.05 11.31 -5.96
N ILE A 359 -5.22 10.46 -6.97
CA ILE A 359 -6.50 10.27 -7.67
C ILE A 359 -7.13 8.97 -7.22
N LEU A 360 -8.42 9.02 -6.87
CA LEU A 360 -9.16 7.90 -6.30
C LEU A 360 -10.43 7.67 -7.11
N LEU A 361 -10.60 6.45 -7.64
CA LEU A 361 -11.75 6.07 -8.45
C LEU A 361 -12.86 5.42 -7.61
N ASP A 362 -14.10 5.78 -7.94
CA ASP A 362 -15.29 5.16 -7.38
C ASP A 362 -16.26 4.71 -8.48
N ARG A 363 -16.54 3.41 -8.52
CA ARG A 363 -17.43 2.82 -9.53
C ARG A 363 -18.89 3.23 -9.33
N GLN A 364 -19.37 3.27 -8.09
CA GLN A 364 -20.78 3.52 -7.82
C GLN A 364 -21.15 4.98 -8.01
N PHE A 365 -20.27 5.91 -7.63
CA PHE A 365 -20.45 7.33 -7.93
C PHE A 365 -20.12 7.67 -9.39
N GLY A 366 -19.35 6.82 -10.08
CA GLY A 366 -18.93 7.09 -11.45
C GLY A 366 -18.08 8.35 -11.51
N SER A 367 -17.07 8.43 -10.64
CA SER A 367 -16.23 9.61 -10.49
C SER A 367 -14.80 9.28 -10.08
N ALA A 368 -13.87 10.18 -10.37
CA ALA A 368 -12.52 10.22 -9.83
C ALA A 368 -12.34 11.43 -8.90
N SER A 369 -12.04 11.20 -7.63
CA SER A 369 -11.75 12.26 -6.65
C SER A 369 -10.25 12.54 -6.60
N VAL A 370 -9.86 13.82 -6.69
CA VAL A 370 -8.46 14.24 -6.61
C VAL A 370 -8.18 14.90 -5.26
N PHE A 371 -7.21 14.35 -4.56
CA PHE A 371 -6.77 14.79 -3.24
C PHE A 371 -5.38 15.40 -3.31
N GLN A 372 -5.19 16.56 -2.70
CA GLN A 372 -3.86 17.18 -2.55
C GLN A 372 -3.38 17.08 -1.10
N PRO A 373 -2.06 17.04 -0.88
CA PRO A 373 -1.52 17.10 0.46
C PRO A 373 -1.81 18.47 1.09
N THR A 374 -2.24 18.47 2.35
CA THR A 374 -2.30 19.69 3.17
C THR A 374 -0.88 20.11 3.58
N GLU A 375 -0.72 21.23 4.28
CA GLU A 375 0.59 21.61 4.84
C GLU A 375 1.19 20.52 5.75
N PHE A 376 0.36 19.80 6.50
CA PHE A 376 0.79 18.67 7.33
C PHE A 376 1.20 17.46 6.48
N GLY A 377 0.39 17.10 5.49
CA GLY A 377 0.70 15.99 4.59
C GLY A 377 1.97 16.25 3.77
N ALA A 378 2.12 17.46 3.24
CA ALA A 378 3.28 17.86 2.45
C ALA A 378 4.57 17.79 3.28
N ALA A 379 4.57 18.31 4.51
CA ALA A 379 5.72 18.19 5.42
C ALA A 379 6.10 16.73 5.71
N ALA A 380 5.10 15.87 5.94
CA ALA A 380 5.32 14.45 6.19
C ALA A 380 5.88 13.71 4.96
N LEU A 381 5.35 14.00 3.76
CA LEU A 381 5.84 13.42 2.50
C LEU A 381 7.26 13.90 2.18
N GLU A 382 7.54 15.18 2.38
CA GLU A 382 8.87 15.74 2.15
C GLU A 382 9.92 15.10 3.07
N ALA A 383 9.58 14.85 4.34
CA ALA A 383 10.48 14.14 5.25
C ALA A 383 10.84 12.73 4.76
N GLU A 384 9.86 11.97 4.26
CA GLU A 384 10.10 10.65 3.69
C GLU A 384 10.89 10.73 2.37
N LYS A 385 10.62 11.74 1.53
CA LYS A 385 11.36 11.97 0.28
C LYS A 385 12.83 12.29 0.53
N GLN A 386 13.12 13.15 1.51
CA GLN A 386 14.51 13.45 1.89
C GLN A 386 15.21 12.23 2.49
N TYR A 387 14.49 11.45 3.30
CA TYR A 387 15.02 10.21 3.88
C TYR A 387 15.34 9.19 2.77
N PHE A 388 14.42 8.97 1.84
CA PHE A 388 14.61 8.04 0.73
C PHE A 388 15.84 8.39 -0.14
N ASN A 389 16.08 9.69 -0.34
CA ASN A 389 17.24 10.19 -1.09
C ASN A 389 18.56 10.21 -0.28
N GLY A 390 18.56 9.78 0.98
CA GLY A 390 19.75 9.77 1.84
C GLY A 390 20.14 11.13 2.43
N ASN A 391 19.27 12.13 2.33
CA ASN A 391 19.50 13.48 2.87
C ASN A 391 19.08 13.57 4.34
N TRP A 392 19.77 12.81 5.21
CA TRP A 392 19.33 12.56 6.59
C TRP A 392 19.11 13.83 7.42
N LYS A 393 19.98 14.84 7.24
CA LYS A 393 19.84 16.12 7.95
C LYS A 393 18.56 16.84 7.55
N ALA A 394 18.32 17.00 6.25
CA ALA A 394 17.13 17.66 5.71
C ALA A 394 15.86 16.88 6.08
N ALA A 395 15.91 15.55 6.05
CA ALA A 395 14.81 14.70 6.51
C ALA A 395 14.49 14.92 8.00
N GLY A 396 15.52 15.00 8.86
CA GLY A 396 15.34 15.32 10.28
C GLY A 396 14.66 16.68 10.50
N GLU A 397 15.09 17.71 9.78
CA GLU A 397 14.48 19.05 9.82
C GLU A 397 13.01 19.02 9.34
N ALA A 398 12.71 18.30 8.27
CA ALA A 398 11.34 18.14 7.76
C ALA A 398 10.42 17.35 8.73
N TYR A 399 10.94 16.34 9.43
CA TYR A 399 10.18 15.66 10.48
C TYR A 399 9.90 16.59 11.67
N LEU A 400 10.83 17.47 12.04
CA LEU A 400 10.58 18.48 13.09
C LEU A 400 9.48 19.47 12.65
N ASP A 401 9.52 19.95 11.41
CA ASP A 401 8.45 20.80 10.83
C ASP A 401 7.08 20.09 10.83
N THR A 402 7.08 18.78 10.60
CA THR A 402 5.88 17.94 10.71
C THR A 402 5.34 17.89 12.15
N LEU A 403 6.22 17.81 13.16
CA LEU A 403 5.83 17.81 14.58
C LEU A 403 5.26 19.15 15.04
N GLU A 404 5.70 20.27 14.46
CA GLU A 404 5.10 21.58 14.72
C GLU A 404 3.62 21.64 14.28
N ARG A 405 3.28 20.91 13.20
CA ARG A 405 1.91 20.80 12.67
C ARG A 405 1.07 19.74 13.39
N ASN A 406 1.70 18.66 13.85
CA ASN A 406 1.04 17.60 14.62
C ASN A 406 1.98 17.00 15.68
N ALA A 407 1.89 17.50 16.90
CA ALA A 407 2.70 17.02 18.02
C ALA A 407 2.37 15.58 18.47
N ASN A 408 1.24 15.00 18.03
CA ASN A 408 0.84 13.61 18.34
C ASN A 408 1.31 12.61 17.25
N TYR A 409 2.25 13.02 16.39
CA TYR A 409 2.69 12.23 15.25
C TYR A 409 3.92 11.37 15.58
N ASP A 410 3.68 10.23 16.24
CA ASP A 410 4.71 9.28 16.72
C ASP A 410 5.77 8.92 15.67
N ILE A 411 5.35 8.74 14.41
CA ILE A 411 6.23 8.42 13.28
C ILE A 411 7.25 9.53 13.01
N ALA A 412 6.91 10.80 13.20
CA ALA A 412 7.89 11.88 13.02
C ALA A 412 8.95 11.91 14.12
N TYR A 413 8.60 11.64 15.39
CA TYR A 413 9.62 11.45 16.43
C TYR A 413 10.55 10.27 16.09
N THR A 414 9.98 9.16 15.60
CA THR A 414 10.76 8.01 15.12
C THR A 414 11.66 8.41 13.95
N GLY A 415 11.15 9.19 13.00
CA GLY A 415 11.87 9.71 11.85
C GLY A 415 13.04 10.62 12.24
N VAL A 416 12.84 11.58 13.16
CA VAL A 416 13.93 12.42 13.69
C VAL A 416 15.01 11.54 14.32
N GLY A 417 14.62 10.62 15.20
CA GLY A 417 15.56 9.74 15.88
C GLY A 417 16.33 8.82 14.92
N ARG A 418 15.67 8.31 13.87
CA ARG A 418 16.29 7.50 12.81
C ARG A 418 17.29 8.32 12.00
N ASN A 419 16.98 9.57 11.68
CA ASN A 419 17.90 10.45 10.96
C ASN A 419 19.11 10.85 11.79
N LEU A 420 18.94 11.08 13.10
CA LEU A 420 20.04 11.34 14.02
C LEU A 420 20.94 10.10 14.17
N LEU A 421 20.35 8.90 14.20
CA LEU A 421 21.09 7.65 14.18
C LEU A 421 22.00 7.52 12.94
N MET A 422 21.52 7.93 11.75
CA MET A 422 22.32 7.95 10.52
C MET A 422 23.41 9.03 10.50
N GLN A 423 23.35 9.99 11.42
CA GLN A 423 24.32 11.07 11.59
C GLN A 423 25.28 10.82 12.77
N ASP A 424 25.27 9.62 13.35
CA ASP A 424 26.03 9.24 14.54
C ASP A 424 25.70 10.04 15.83
N GLU A 425 24.58 10.76 15.85
CA GLU A 425 24.10 11.56 16.98
C GLU A 425 23.26 10.70 17.95
N PHE A 426 23.91 9.72 18.58
CA PHE A 426 23.21 8.62 19.25
C PHE A 426 22.41 9.02 20.50
N ASP A 427 22.85 10.03 21.26
CA ASP A 427 22.14 10.49 22.46
C ASP A 427 20.79 11.12 22.12
N GLU A 428 20.78 12.01 21.14
CA GLU A 428 19.55 12.63 20.67
C GLU A 428 18.68 11.60 19.91
N ALA A 429 19.29 10.68 19.17
CA ALA A 429 18.57 9.57 18.54
C ALA A 429 17.81 8.74 19.58
N MET A 430 18.43 8.39 20.70
CA MET A 430 17.76 7.70 21.81
C MET A 430 16.61 8.51 22.39
N TYR A 431 16.77 9.83 22.53
CA TYR A 431 15.70 10.70 23.03
C TYR A 431 14.47 10.68 22.11
N TYR A 432 14.64 10.94 20.82
CA TYR A 432 13.53 11.01 19.86
C TYR A 432 12.89 9.65 19.59
N THR A 433 13.68 8.58 19.45
CA THR A 433 13.13 7.22 19.31
C THR A 433 12.35 6.78 20.54
N LYS A 434 12.72 7.24 21.74
CA LYS A 434 11.93 7.00 22.95
C LYS A 434 10.61 7.76 22.96
N LEU A 435 10.58 9.02 22.50
CA LEU A 435 9.34 9.78 22.34
C LEU A 435 8.41 9.11 21.33
N GLY A 436 8.94 8.71 20.19
CA GLY A 436 8.23 7.93 19.17
C GLY A 436 8.12 6.45 19.50
N ASN A 437 8.24 6.01 20.77
CA ASN A 437 8.08 4.61 21.20
C ASN A 437 8.78 3.53 20.34
N SER A 438 9.84 3.89 19.60
CA SER A 438 10.51 3.02 18.65
C SER A 438 11.65 2.28 19.32
N ARG A 439 11.29 1.14 19.93
CA ARG A 439 12.23 0.31 20.70
C ARG A 439 13.37 -0.25 19.86
N GLY A 440 13.11 -0.54 18.59
CA GLY A 440 14.11 -1.05 17.65
C GLY A 440 15.23 -0.04 17.44
N TYR A 441 14.90 1.15 16.95
CA TYR A 441 15.88 2.22 16.74
C TYR A 441 16.49 2.72 18.05
N TYR A 442 15.75 2.76 19.16
CA TYR A 442 16.33 3.07 20.47
C TYR A 442 17.45 2.10 20.85
N SER A 443 17.21 0.79 20.66
CA SER A 443 18.20 -0.24 21.00
C SER A 443 19.43 -0.17 20.10
N GLN A 444 19.25 0.17 18.82
CA GLN A 444 20.35 0.41 17.88
C GLN A 444 21.18 1.63 18.30
N ALA A 445 20.55 2.78 18.54
CA ALA A 445 21.21 3.99 19.00
C ALA A 445 21.98 3.76 20.32
N PHE A 446 21.38 3.08 21.28
CA PHE A 446 22.04 2.73 22.54
C PHE A 446 23.26 1.81 22.34
N ALA A 447 23.16 0.83 21.44
CA ALA A 447 24.26 -0.07 21.14
C ALA A 447 25.45 0.69 20.54
N GLU A 448 25.20 1.60 19.59
CA GLU A 448 26.26 2.40 18.98
C GLU A 448 26.82 3.46 19.91
N HIS A 449 25.98 4.12 20.71
CA HIS A 449 26.44 5.01 21.78
C HIS A 449 27.43 4.30 22.72
N ARG A 450 27.08 3.07 23.16
CA ARG A 450 27.96 2.26 24.01
C ARG A 450 29.25 1.87 23.27
N ASN A 451 29.19 1.56 21.98
CA ASN A 451 30.37 1.23 21.18
C ASN A 451 31.33 2.43 21.11
N LEU A 452 30.83 3.64 20.83
CA LEU A 452 31.63 4.86 20.83
C LEU A 452 32.25 5.14 22.20
N PHE A 453 31.49 4.96 23.28
CA PHE A 453 32.01 5.09 24.64
C PHE A 453 33.18 4.13 24.88
N ILE A 454 33.03 2.85 24.53
CA ILE A 454 34.09 1.86 24.69
C ILE A 454 35.33 2.23 23.85
N GLN A 455 35.14 2.69 22.61
CA GLN A 455 36.24 3.10 21.74
C GLN A 455 37.01 4.28 22.31
N HIS A 456 36.32 5.33 22.77
CA HIS A 456 36.95 6.50 23.39
C HIS A 456 37.69 6.17 24.69
N HIS A 457 37.16 5.22 25.46
CA HIS A 457 37.73 4.79 26.74
C HIS A 457 38.61 3.54 26.64
N PHE A 458 38.92 3.05 25.43
CA PHE A 458 39.64 1.79 25.22
C PHE A 458 40.97 1.73 25.97
N LEU A 459 41.78 2.80 25.90
CA LEU A 459 43.06 2.87 26.60
C LEU A 459 42.88 2.80 28.12
N TRP A 460 41.83 3.41 28.67
CA TRP A 460 41.52 3.31 30.09
C TRP A 460 41.18 1.88 30.49
N PHE A 461 40.37 1.17 29.70
CA PHE A 461 40.06 -0.24 29.95
C PHE A 461 41.32 -1.12 29.90
N VAL A 462 42.21 -0.90 28.92
CA VAL A 462 43.48 -1.62 28.82
C VAL A 462 44.38 -1.32 30.02
N LEU A 463 44.49 -0.05 30.44
CA LEU A 463 45.31 0.32 31.60
C LEU A 463 44.79 -0.29 32.90
N VAL A 464 43.48 -0.30 33.12
CA VAL A 464 42.85 -0.95 34.28
C VAL A 464 43.11 -2.47 34.25
N PHE A 465 42.97 -3.09 33.08
CA PHE A 465 43.24 -4.51 32.91
C PHE A 465 44.71 -4.87 33.16
N VAL A 466 45.66 -4.09 32.62
CA VAL A 466 47.10 -4.27 32.84
C VAL A 466 47.46 -4.05 34.31
N ALA A 467 46.91 -3.01 34.96
CA ALA A 467 47.13 -2.75 36.38
C ALA A 467 46.60 -3.91 37.25
N PHE A 468 45.42 -4.43 36.93
CA PHE A 468 44.85 -5.60 37.61
C PHE A 468 45.71 -6.85 37.41
N ALA A 469 46.16 -7.13 36.18
CA ALA A 469 47.05 -8.24 35.89
C ALA A 469 48.38 -8.10 36.65
N ALA A 470 48.98 -6.90 36.67
CA ALA A 470 50.22 -6.63 37.41
C ALA A 470 50.05 -6.85 38.92
N LEU A 471 48.90 -6.46 39.50
CA LEU A 471 48.58 -6.72 40.91
C LEU A 471 48.46 -8.21 41.21
N LEU A 472 47.82 -8.99 40.32
CA LEU A 472 47.74 -10.45 40.45
C LEU A 472 49.13 -11.09 40.39
N PHE A 473 49.95 -10.72 39.40
CA PHE A 473 51.33 -11.20 39.29
C PHE A 473 52.16 -10.85 40.53
N TYR A 474 52.04 -9.63 41.03
CA TYR A 474 52.74 -9.19 42.24
C TYR A 474 52.28 -9.97 43.48
N SER A 475 50.98 -10.21 43.63
CA SER A 475 50.43 -11.03 44.72
C SER A 475 50.97 -12.45 44.70
N GLU A 476 50.95 -13.09 43.52
CA GLU A 476 51.44 -14.46 43.33
C GLU A 476 52.95 -14.57 43.59
N TYR A 477 53.74 -13.61 43.07
CA TYR A 477 55.17 -13.51 43.33
C TYR A 477 55.47 -13.39 44.83
N ARG A 478 54.71 -12.56 45.55
CA ARG A 478 54.88 -12.34 46.99
C ARG A 478 54.46 -13.56 47.80
N TYR A 479 53.42 -14.28 47.38
CA TYR A 479 52.98 -15.52 48.00
C TYR A 479 54.06 -16.60 47.90
N ASN A 480 54.60 -16.83 46.69
CA ASN A 480 55.64 -17.82 46.44
C ASN A 480 56.98 -17.50 47.14
N ARG A 481 57.29 -16.21 47.40
CA ARG A 481 58.45 -15.80 48.23
C ARG A 481 58.29 -16.02 49.74
N LYS A 482 57.08 -16.29 50.23
CA LYS A 482 56.82 -16.57 51.65
C LYS A 482 56.74 -18.05 51.98
N THR A 483 56.52 -18.90 50.97
CA THR A 483 56.36 -20.36 51.09
C THR A 483 57.57 -21.16 50.60
N GLY A 484 58.56 -20.51 49.99
CA GLY A 484 59.92 -21.04 49.82
C GLY A 484 60.88 -20.34 50.76
#